data_AF-A0A529HPZ8-F1
#
_entry.id   AF-A0A529HPZ8-F1
#
_cell.length_a   1.000
_cell.length_b   1.000
_cell.length_c   1.000
_cell.angle_alpha   90.00
_cell.angle_beta   90.00
_cell.angle_gamma   90.00
#
_symmetry.space_group_name_H-M   'P 1'
#
loop_
_entity.id
_entity.type
_entity.pdbx_description
1 polymer ?
#
loop_
_entity_poly.entity_id
_entity_poly.type
_entity_poly.pdbx_seq_one_letter_code
_entity_poly.pdbx_strand_id
1 'polypeptide(L)'
;MLPGDSPRRRTSFLRTLGPGLITGAADDDPSGIATYSQVGAQFGYTLCWTIPFSYPLLVVIQGISAGIGAVTGQGIAQNMRRHYPPWVMRFAVLLLLVANFINIGADLAAMGAALRLLVGGSQFLYAAAFGLLCAGLEIFMAYKRYVTILKWLTLSLFAYVAVVLAVDVPWVAALRGALIPQFALDRDHAMA
;
A
#
# COMPACT_ATOMS: atom_id res chain seq x y z
N MET A 1 -30.50 -30.37 -30.52
CA MET A 1 -29.10 -30.64 -30.13
C MET A 1 -28.61 -29.42 -29.36
N LEU A 2 -28.56 -29.51 -28.03
CA LEU A 2 -28.13 -28.41 -27.15
C LEU A 2 -26.59 -28.44 -27.05
N PRO A 3 -25.87 -27.32 -27.26
CA PRO A 3 -24.42 -27.27 -27.05
C PRO A 3 -24.12 -27.41 -25.56
N GLY A 4 -23.22 -28.35 -25.25
CA GLY A 4 -22.94 -28.81 -23.90
C GLY A 4 -22.38 -27.76 -22.96
N ASP A 5 -22.83 -27.87 -21.71
CA ASP A 5 -22.24 -27.22 -20.55
C ASP A 5 -20.76 -27.60 -20.43
N SER A 6 -19.89 -26.63 -20.72
CA SER A 6 -18.47 -26.74 -20.41
C SER A 6 -18.27 -26.78 -18.89
N PRO A 7 -17.43 -27.68 -18.35
CA PRO A 7 -17.21 -27.76 -16.92
C PRO A 7 -16.55 -26.46 -16.46
N ARG A 8 -17.24 -25.68 -15.62
CA ARG A 8 -16.70 -24.49 -14.95
C ARG A 8 -15.41 -24.89 -14.24
N ARG A 9 -14.26 -24.63 -14.88
CA ARG A 9 -12.93 -24.86 -14.34
C ARG A 9 -12.87 -24.10 -13.02
N ARG A 10 -12.93 -24.79 -11.88
CA ARG A 10 -12.75 -24.21 -10.55
C ARG A 10 -11.36 -23.57 -10.52
N THR A 11 -11.26 -22.31 -10.92
CA THR A 11 -10.07 -21.51 -10.69
C THR A 11 -9.92 -21.47 -9.18
N SER A 12 -8.87 -22.13 -8.67
CA SER A 12 -8.56 -22.21 -7.25
C SER A 12 -8.69 -20.81 -6.64
N PHE A 13 -9.49 -20.68 -5.58
CA PHE A 13 -9.71 -19.44 -4.83
C PHE A 13 -8.38 -18.71 -4.51
N LEU A 14 -7.31 -19.48 -4.29
CA LEU A 14 -5.93 -19.04 -4.09
C LEU A 14 -5.30 -18.32 -5.30
N ARG A 15 -5.70 -18.65 -6.54
CA ARG A 15 -5.27 -17.92 -7.75
C ARG A 15 -6.04 -16.61 -7.93
N THR A 16 -7.31 -16.56 -7.52
CA THR A 16 -8.15 -15.35 -7.60
C THR A 16 -7.78 -14.33 -6.53
N LEU A 17 -7.27 -14.78 -5.38
CA LEU A 17 -6.71 -13.91 -4.33
C LEU A 17 -5.37 -13.25 -4.71
N GLY A 18 -4.65 -13.79 -5.71
CA GLY A 18 -3.31 -13.35 -6.06
C GLY A 18 -3.20 -11.85 -6.38
N PRO A 19 -4.03 -11.30 -7.28
CA PRO A 19 -3.98 -9.87 -7.63
C PRO A 19 -4.36 -8.98 -6.45
N GLY A 20 -5.43 -9.30 -5.72
CA GLY A 20 -5.91 -8.50 -4.59
C GLY A 20 -4.95 -8.49 -3.40
N LEU A 21 -4.32 -9.62 -3.09
CA LEU A 21 -3.30 -9.70 -2.04
C LEU A 21 -2.05 -8.86 -2.40
N ILE A 22 -1.63 -8.90 -3.67
CA ILE A 22 -0.49 -8.11 -4.14
C ILE A 22 -0.83 -6.61 -4.13
N THR A 23 -2.02 -6.22 -4.57
CA THR A 23 -2.47 -4.83 -4.52
C THR A 23 -2.61 -4.33 -3.09
N GLY A 24 -3.18 -5.13 -2.18
CA GLY A 24 -3.29 -4.76 -0.77
C GLY A 24 -1.91 -4.64 -0.08
N ALA A 25 -1.00 -5.57 -0.34
CA ALA A 25 0.35 -5.48 0.21
C ALA A 25 1.18 -4.35 -0.43
N ALA A 26 0.83 -3.90 -1.63
CA ALA A 26 1.45 -2.73 -2.25
C ALA A 26 0.93 -1.40 -1.68
N ASP A 27 -0.22 -1.41 -1.00
CA ASP A 27 -0.79 -0.24 -0.31
C ASP A 27 -0.10 0.03 1.04
N ASP A 28 0.51 -1.00 1.64
CA ASP A 28 1.35 -0.92 2.84
C ASP A 28 2.83 -0.69 2.49
N ASP A 29 3.13 0.45 1.87
CA ASP A 29 4.49 0.83 1.52
C ASP A 29 5.32 1.32 2.74
N PRO A 30 6.67 1.27 2.66
CA PRO A 30 7.51 1.71 3.77
C PRO A 30 7.24 3.15 4.21
N SER A 31 6.88 4.04 3.28
CA SER A 31 6.53 5.43 3.58
C SER A 31 5.22 5.54 4.36
N GLY A 32 4.18 4.77 4.02
CA GLY A 32 2.94 4.67 4.79
C GLY A 32 3.19 4.14 6.19
N ILE A 33 3.95 3.05 6.31
CA ILE A 33 4.34 2.46 7.61
C ILE A 33 5.09 3.48 8.49
N ALA A 34 6.05 4.21 7.91
CA ALA A 34 6.79 5.23 8.63
C ALA A 34 5.89 6.37 9.09
N THR A 35 4.97 6.82 8.23
CA THR A 35 4.02 7.89 8.52
C THR A 35 3.10 7.51 9.67
N TYR A 36 2.42 6.36 9.59
CA TYR A 36 1.52 5.91 10.64
C TYR A 36 2.25 5.61 11.95
N SER A 37 3.49 5.11 11.89
CA SER A 37 4.33 4.90 13.09
C SER A 37 4.74 6.22 13.74
N GLN A 38 5.13 7.22 12.94
CA GLN A 38 5.50 8.55 13.44
C GLN A 38 4.29 9.26 14.05
N VAL A 39 3.16 9.24 13.34
CA VAL A 39 1.90 9.82 13.80
C VAL A 39 1.42 9.12 15.07
N GLY A 40 1.46 7.79 15.13
CA GLY A 40 1.12 7.03 16.33
C GLY A 40 2.04 7.31 17.52
N ALA A 41 3.34 7.53 17.27
CA ALA A 41 4.30 7.89 18.32
C ALA A 41 4.08 9.31 18.86
N GLN A 42 3.66 10.26 18.00
CA GLN A 42 3.44 11.66 18.37
C GLN A 42 2.06 11.90 18.99
N PHE A 43 1.02 11.32 18.40
CA PHE A 43 -0.38 11.62 18.73
C PHE A 43 -1.10 10.45 19.44
N GLY A 44 -0.42 9.31 19.66
CA GLY A 44 -1.03 8.14 20.28
C GLY A 44 -2.21 7.62 19.46
N TYR A 45 -3.32 7.30 20.14
CA TYR A 45 -4.54 6.77 19.50
C TYR A 45 -5.53 7.86 19.05
N THR A 46 -5.18 9.14 19.14
CA THR A 46 -6.13 10.25 18.92
C THR A 46 -6.60 10.37 17.48
N LEU A 47 -5.82 9.91 16.49
CA LEU A 47 -6.19 9.95 15.08
C LEU A 47 -6.76 8.61 14.56
N CYS A 48 -6.82 7.58 15.41
CA CYS A 48 -7.33 6.27 15.01
C CYS A 48 -8.81 6.31 14.59
N TRP A 49 -9.58 7.31 15.03
CA TRP A 49 -10.99 7.46 14.64
C TRP A 49 -11.17 7.74 13.15
N THR A 50 -10.14 8.16 12.43
CA THR A 50 -10.20 8.37 10.97
C THR A 50 -10.27 7.05 10.21
N ILE A 51 -9.64 5.99 10.73
CA ILE A 51 -9.56 4.66 10.12
C ILE A 51 -10.93 4.06 9.77
N PRO A 52 -11.94 4.01 10.66
CA PRO A 52 -13.24 3.46 10.32
C PRO A 52 -13.98 4.23 9.21
N PHE A 53 -13.60 5.47 8.91
CA PHE A 53 -14.16 6.24 7.80
C PHE A 53 -13.32 6.13 6.52
N SER A 54 -11.99 6.16 6.62
CA SER A 54 -11.09 6.09 5.48
C SER A 54 -11.03 4.69 4.88
N TYR A 55 -11.07 3.64 5.70
CA TYR A 55 -10.96 2.25 5.24
C TYR A 55 -12.10 1.83 4.30
N PRO A 56 -13.40 2.04 4.63
CA PRO A 56 -14.48 1.72 3.68
C PRO A 56 -14.37 2.50 2.37
N LEU A 57 -13.95 3.76 2.43
CA LEU A 57 -13.76 4.58 1.23
C LEU A 57 -12.66 3.99 0.33
N LEU A 58 -11.55 3.58 0.92
CA LEU A 58 -10.44 2.91 0.23
C LEU A 58 -10.90 1.61 -0.43
N VAL A 59 -11.64 0.76 0.31
CA VAL A 59 -12.20 -0.49 -0.23
C VAL A 59 -13.13 -0.22 -1.42
N VAL A 60 -13.96 0.81 -1.34
CA VAL A 60 -14.87 1.19 -2.44
C VAL A 60 -14.08 1.64 -3.67
N ILE A 61 -13.08 2.51 -3.52
CA ILE A 61 -12.26 3.01 -4.63
C ILE A 61 -11.46 1.87 -5.29
N GLN A 62 -10.84 1.00 -4.49
CA GLN A 62 -10.13 -0.18 -4.99
C GLN A 62 -11.10 -1.15 -5.68
N GLY A 63 -12.29 -1.37 -5.12
CA GLY A 63 -13.32 -2.22 -5.70
C GLY A 63 -13.83 -1.71 -7.05
N ILE A 64 -14.08 -0.40 -7.18
CA ILE A 64 -14.47 0.23 -8.44
C ILE A 64 -13.35 0.10 -9.47
N SER A 65 -12.11 0.37 -9.08
CA SER A 65 -10.94 0.28 -9.97
C SER A 65 -10.73 -1.14 -10.49
N ALA A 66 -10.83 -2.13 -9.60
CA ALA A 66 -10.76 -3.55 -9.94
C ALA A 66 -11.93 -3.97 -10.85
N GLY A 67 -13.15 -3.48 -10.58
CA GLY A 67 -14.33 -3.73 -11.40
C GLY A 67 -14.18 -3.20 -12.83
N ILE A 68 -13.69 -1.97 -12.99
CA ILE A 68 -13.42 -1.37 -14.31
C ILE A 68 -12.37 -2.19 -15.06
N GLY A 69 -11.28 -2.58 -14.41
CA GLY A 69 -10.24 -3.42 -15.01
C GLY A 69 -10.74 -4.80 -15.42
N ALA A 70 -11.58 -5.43 -14.59
CA ALA A 70 -12.15 -6.75 -14.85
C ALA A 70 -13.14 -6.74 -16.03
N VAL A 71 -13.99 -5.71 -16.14
CA VAL A 71 -15.00 -5.60 -17.20
C VAL A 71 -14.37 -5.17 -18.53
N THR A 72 -13.46 -4.19 -18.50
CA THR A 72 -12.89 -3.63 -19.74
C THR A 72 -11.65 -4.35 -20.24
N GLY A 73 -11.01 -5.17 -19.39
CA GLY A 73 -9.74 -5.83 -19.67
C GLY A 73 -8.57 -4.86 -19.84
N GLN A 74 -8.73 -3.59 -19.45
CA GLN A 74 -7.74 -2.53 -19.64
C GLN A 74 -7.57 -1.69 -18.37
N GLY A 75 -6.39 -1.11 -18.21
CA GLY A 75 -6.11 -0.19 -17.09
C GLY A 75 -6.87 1.13 -17.21
N ILE A 76 -7.00 1.84 -16.08
CA ILE A 76 -7.74 3.11 -15.97
C ILE A 76 -7.27 4.12 -17.02
N ALA A 77 -5.95 4.31 -17.17
CA ALA A 77 -5.38 5.25 -18.14
C ALA A 77 -5.78 4.94 -19.59
N GLN A 78 -5.86 3.66 -19.94
CA GLN A 78 -6.25 3.25 -21.29
C GLN A 78 -7.75 3.39 -21.53
N ASN A 79 -8.55 3.18 -20.49
CA ASN A 79 -9.99 3.46 -20.54
C ASN A 79 -10.27 4.97 -20.64
N MET A 80 -9.47 5.81 -19.98
CA MET A 80 -9.54 7.26 -20.11
C MET A 80 -9.23 7.72 -21.53
N ARG A 81 -8.23 7.13 -22.18
CA ARG A 81 -7.88 7.44 -23.58
C ARG A 81 -9.04 7.27 -24.56
N ARG A 82 -9.98 6.37 -24.27
CA ARG A 82 -11.15 6.07 -25.13
C ARG A 82 -12.29 7.07 -24.95
N HIS A 83 -12.43 7.64 -23.75
CA HIS A 83 -13.60 8.45 -23.38
C HIS A 83 -13.29 9.94 -23.17
N TYR A 84 -12.01 10.29 -22.99
CA TYR A 84 -11.57 11.64 -22.69
C TYR A 84 -10.62 12.18 -23.76
N PRO A 85 -10.54 13.51 -23.93
CA PRO A 85 -9.59 14.12 -24.82
C PRO A 85 -8.15 13.83 -24.35
N PRO A 86 -7.18 13.75 -25.28
CA PRO A 86 -5.82 13.28 -25.00
C PRO A 86 -5.06 14.15 -24.00
N TRP A 87 -5.44 15.42 -23.83
CA TRP A 87 -4.79 16.32 -22.86
C TRP A 87 -5.10 15.93 -21.40
N VAL A 88 -6.33 15.54 -21.08
CA VAL A 88 -6.73 15.09 -19.73
C VAL A 88 -5.98 13.81 -19.35
N MET A 89 -5.90 12.86 -20.29
CA MET A 89 -5.15 11.62 -20.10
C MET A 89 -3.66 11.91 -19.83
N ARG A 90 -3.02 12.76 -20.63
CA ARG A 90 -1.60 13.11 -20.46
C ARG A 90 -1.36 13.80 -19.12
N PHE A 91 -2.25 14.71 -18.72
CA PHE A 91 -2.17 15.38 -17.42
C PHE A 91 -2.28 14.39 -16.26
N ALA A 92 -3.27 13.48 -16.30
CA ALA A 92 -3.44 12.47 -15.27
C ALA A 92 -2.23 11.51 -15.18
N VAL A 93 -1.68 11.09 -16.33
CA VAL A 93 -0.47 10.24 -16.37
C VAL A 93 0.75 10.98 -15.83
N LEU A 94 0.91 12.28 -16.15
CA LEU A 94 2.00 13.10 -15.61
C LEU A 94 1.87 13.24 -14.09
N LEU A 95 0.66 13.51 -13.59
CA LEU A 95 0.41 13.61 -12.16
C LEU A 95 0.72 12.29 -11.44
N LEU A 96 0.30 11.16 -12.02
CA LEU A 96 0.58 9.83 -11.50
C LEU A 96 2.09 9.54 -11.51
N LEU A 97 2.81 9.94 -12.56
CA LEU A 97 4.26 9.80 -12.64
C LEU A 97 4.97 10.57 -11.51
N VAL A 98 4.59 11.84 -11.30
CA VAL A 98 5.17 12.68 -10.25
C VAL A 98 4.86 12.10 -8.86
N ALA A 99 3.61 11.69 -8.62
CA ALA A 99 3.21 11.09 -7.35
C ALA A 99 4.01 9.81 -7.04
N ASN A 100 4.13 8.90 -8.01
CA ASN A 100 4.90 7.66 -7.82
C ASN A 100 6.40 7.94 -7.65
N PHE A 101 6.96 8.92 -8.35
CA PHE A 101 8.35 9.30 -8.18
C PHE A 101 8.64 9.79 -6.76
N ILE A 102 7.77 10.65 -6.21
CA ILE A 102 7.86 11.11 -4.82
C ILE A 102 7.70 9.93 -3.86
N ASN A 103 6.75 9.04 -4.13
CA ASN A 103 6.48 7.88 -3.27
C ASN A 103 7.69 6.95 -3.15
N ILE A 104 8.32 6.60 -4.29
CA ILE A 104 9.54 5.78 -4.29
C ILE A 104 10.66 6.47 -3.49
N GLY A 105 10.80 7.79 -3.61
CA GLY A 105 11.76 8.56 -2.81
C GLY A 105 11.49 8.45 -1.30
N ALA A 106 10.23 8.58 -0.89
CA ALA A 106 9.81 8.44 0.50
C ALA A 106 10.02 7.01 1.02
N ASP A 107 9.71 5.99 0.23
CA ASP A 107 9.92 4.59 0.58
C ASP A 107 11.39 4.28 0.83
N LEU A 108 12.28 4.72 -0.07
CA LEU A 108 13.72 4.54 0.10
C LEU A 108 14.24 5.25 1.35
N ALA A 109 13.74 6.46 1.63
CA ALA A 109 14.09 7.21 2.83
C ALA A 109 13.63 6.48 4.11
N ALA A 110 12.41 5.94 4.11
CA ALA A 110 11.83 5.17 5.22
C ALA A 110 12.58 3.85 5.45
N MET A 111 12.91 3.10 4.38
CA MET A 111 13.73 1.89 4.46
C MET A 111 15.12 2.19 5.04
N GLY A 112 15.74 3.29 4.61
CA GLY A 112 17.02 3.74 5.16
C GLY A 112 16.92 4.12 6.64
N ALA A 113 15.83 4.76 7.06
CA ALA A 113 15.58 5.10 8.46
C ALA A 113 15.40 3.84 9.32
N ALA A 114 14.62 2.87 8.83
CA ALA A 114 14.42 1.58 9.50
C ALA A 114 15.74 0.81 9.69
N LEU A 115 16.61 0.77 8.67
CA LEU A 115 17.92 0.11 8.79
C LEU A 115 18.85 0.85 9.76
N ARG A 116 18.81 2.19 9.76
CA ARG A 116 19.55 3.00 10.72
C ARG A 116 19.13 2.73 12.17
N LEU A 117 17.84 2.47 12.43
CA LEU A 117 17.37 2.09 13.77
C LEU A 117 17.94 0.74 14.21
N LEU A 118 18.21 -0.18 13.28
CA LEU A 118 18.70 -1.52 13.59
C LEU A 118 20.22 -1.59 13.78
N VAL A 119 20.99 -0.94 12.90
CA VAL A 119 22.46 -1.09 12.83
C VAL A 119 23.21 0.23 13.15
N GLY A 120 22.49 1.34 13.34
CA GLY A 120 23.09 2.68 13.41
C GLY A 120 23.54 3.16 12.02
N GLY A 121 24.35 4.23 11.96
CA GLY A 121 24.97 4.71 10.72
C GLY A 121 24.19 5.77 9.91
N SER A 122 24.52 5.90 8.63
CA SER A 122 24.00 6.96 7.74
C SER A 122 22.77 6.49 6.94
N GLN A 123 21.63 7.14 7.18
CA GLN A 123 20.37 6.88 6.49
C GLN A 123 20.48 7.08 4.97
N PHE A 124 21.20 8.11 4.51
CA PHE A 124 21.35 8.41 3.08
C PHE A 124 22.08 7.29 2.34
N LEU A 125 23.11 6.70 2.97
CA LEU A 125 23.86 5.61 2.36
C LEU A 125 22.98 4.36 2.22
N TYR A 126 22.17 4.06 3.24
CA TYR A 126 21.24 2.94 3.19
C TYR A 126 20.13 3.14 2.15
N ALA A 127 19.54 4.35 2.09
CA ALA A 127 18.54 4.67 1.08
C ALA A 127 19.11 4.52 -0.36
N ALA A 128 20.33 5.02 -0.60
CA ALA A 128 21.01 4.86 -1.87
C ALA A 128 21.32 3.39 -2.20
N ALA A 129 21.79 2.62 -1.20
CA ALA A 129 22.05 1.19 -1.36
C ALA A 129 20.78 0.40 -1.68
N PHE A 130 19.67 0.67 -0.99
CA PHE A 130 18.36 0.07 -1.31
C PHE A 130 17.88 0.48 -2.69
N GLY A 131 18.05 1.74 -3.10
CA GLY A 131 17.69 2.20 -4.44
C GLY A 131 18.44 1.44 -5.54
N LEU A 132 19.77 1.30 -5.39
CA LEU A 132 20.59 0.53 -6.32
C LEU A 132 20.21 -0.96 -6.34
N LEU A 133 19.94 -1.54 -5.17
CA LEU A 133 19.53 -2.93 -5.04
C LEU A 133 18.16 -3.16 -5.70
N CYS A 134 17.17 -2.32 -5.44
CA CYS A 134 15.85 -2.40 -6.05
C CYS A 134 15.92 -2.26 -7.57
N ALA A 135 16.64 -1.24 -8.07
CA ALA A 135 16.84 -1.06 -9.51
C ALA A 135 17.57 -2.25 -10.14
N GLY A 136 18.60 -2.78 -9.49
CA GLY A 136 19.31 -3.97 -9.94
C GLY A 136 18.42 -5.20 -9.99
N LEU A 137 17.61 -5.44 -8.95
CA LEU A 137 16.66 -6.55 -8.93
C LEU A 137 15.62 -6.42 -10.05
N GLU A 138 15.12 -5.22 -10.32
CA GLU A 138 14.12 -4.99 -11.37
C GLU A 138 14.71 -5.20 -12.79
N ILE A 139 15.96 -4.78 -13.02
CA ILE A 139 16.63 -4.94 -14.32
C ILE A 139 17.04 -6.38 -14.58
N PHE A 140 17.59 -7.07 -13.57
CA PHE A 140 18.25 -8.36 -13.76
C PHE A 140 17.38 -9.57 -13.40
N MET A 141 16.25 -9.40 -12.70
CA MET A 141 15.42 -10.52 -12.25
C MET A 141 14.19 -10.76 -13.13
N ALA A 142 13.95 -12.02 -13.50
CA ALA A 142 12.72 -12.41 -14.18
C ALA A 142 11.49 -12.15 -13.29
N TYR A 143 10.44 -11.54 -13.87
CA TYR A 143 9.19 -11.16 -13.18
C TYR A 143 8.59 -12.29 -12.31
N LYS A 144 8.60 -13.54 -12.79
CA LYS A 144 8.07 -14.68 -12.01
C LYS A 144 8.81 -14.90 -10.70
N ARG A 145 10.14 -14.72 -10.68
CA ARG A 145 10.97 -14.87 -9.49
C ARG A 145 10.79 -13.69 -8.55
N TYR A 146 10.70 -12.48 -9.11
CA TYR A 146 10.44 -11.26 -8.37
C TYR A 146 9.11 -11.32 -7.60
N VAL A 147 8.01 -11.71 -8.26
CA VAL A 147 6.70 -11.88 -7.62
C VAL A 147 6.73 -12.94 -6.52
N THR A 148 7.44 -14.06 -6.72
CA THR A 148 7.58 -15.07 -5.65
C THR A 148 8.30 -14.52 -4.43
N ILE A 149 9.38 -13.74 -4.61
CA ILE A 149 10.10 -13.10 -3.50
C ILE A 149 9.19 -12.12 -2.78
N LEU A 150 8.49 -11.25 -3.51
CA LEU A 150 7.55 -10.30 -2.90
C LEU A 150 6.47 -11.01 -2.07
N LYS A 151 5.90 -12.11 -2.57
CA LYS A 151 4.92 -12.90 -1.80
C LYS A 151 5.49 -13.43 -0.48
N TRP A 152 6.74 -13.87 -0.44
CA TRP A 152 7.36 -14.28 0.82
C TRP A 152 7.65 -13.07 1.71
N LEU A 153 8.06 -11.96 1.12
CA LEU A 153 8.31 -10.72 1.86
C LEU A 153 7.02 -10.19 2.50
N THR A 154 5.84 -10.33 1.88
CA THR A 154 4.58 -9.95 2.51
C THR A 154 4.29 -10.68 3.82
N LEU A 155 4.90 -11.86 4.06
CA LEU A 155 4.78 -12.52 5.35
C LEU A 155 5.46 -11.73 6.48
N SER A 156 6.37 -10.81 6.18
CA SER A 156 6.94 -9.92 7.20
C SER A 156 5.89 -9.01 7.83
N LEU A 157 4.77 -8.74 7.16
CA LEU A 157 3.65 -7.98 7.73
C LEU A 157 3.02 -8.69 8.94
N PHE A 158 3.19 -10.01 9.09
CA PHE A 158 2.79 -10.70 10.33
C PHE A 158 3.58 -10.25 11.55
N ALA A 159 4.70 -9.53 11.39
CA ALA A 159 5.40 -8.88 12.49
C ALA A 159 4.49 -7.90 13.24
N TYR A 160 3.52 -7.24 12.57
CA TYR A 160 2.53 -6.39 13.25
C TYR A 160 1.70 -7.17 14.27
N VAL A 161 1.24 -8.36 13.88
CA VAL A 161 0.49 -9.25 14.79
C VAL A 161 1.37 -9.66 15.96
N ALA A 162 2.63 -10.01 15.69
CA ALA A 162 3.58 -10.35 16.75
C ALA A 162 3.81 -9.20 17.74
N VAL A 163 3.94 -7.95 17.25
CA VAL A 163 4.09 -6.76 18.11
C VAL A 163 2.87 -6.55 18.99
N VAL A 164 1.66 -6.65 18.44
CA VAL A 164 0.42 -6.49 19.20
C VAL A 164 0.27 -7.56 20.29
N LEU A 165 0.78 -8.77 20.06
CA LEU A 165 0.76 -9.86 21.05
C LEU A 165 1.89 -9.74 22.10
N ALA A 166 3.02 -9.14 21.75
CA ALA A 166 4.17 -9.00 22.63
C ALA A 166 4.12 -7.76 23.54
N VAL A 167 3.37 -6.73 23.14
CA VAL A 167 3.24 -5.47 23.86
C VAL A 167 1.90 -5.44 24.61
N ASP A 168 1.91 -4.98 25.86
CA ASP A 168 0.68 -4.73 26.63
C ASP A 168 -0.07 -3.51 26.05
N VAL A 169 -0.91 -3.77 25.05
CA VAL A 169 -1.71 -2.74 24.40
C VAL A 169 -2.86 -2.31 25.31
N PRO A 170 -3.02 -1.01 25.62
CA PRO A 170 -4.18 -0.51 26.34
C PRO A 170 -5.41 -0.49 25.41
N TRP A 171 -6.03 -1.67 25.23
CA TRP A 171 -7.13 -1.90 24.30
C TRP A 171 -8.31 -0.95 24.46
N VAL A 172 -8.60 -0.56 25.71
CA VAL A 172 -9.67 0.41 26.01
C VAL A 172 -9.34 1.80 25.45
N ALA A 173 -8.08 2.23 25.53
CA ALA A 173 -7.65 3.51 24.97
C ALA A 173 -7.61 3.45 23.44
N ALA A 174 -7.14 2.34 22.86
CA ALA A 174 -7.13 2.13 21.42
C ALA A 174 -8.55 2.14 20.82
N LEU A 175 -9.49 1.41 21.44
CA LEU A 175 -10.90 1.38 21.00
C LEU A 175 -11.59 2.74 21.18
N ARG A 176 -11.33 3.44 22.28
CA ARG A 176 -11.85 4.80 22.48
C ARG A 176 -11.29 5.77 21.44
N GLY A 177 -9.99 5.71 21.16
CA GLY A 177 -9.36 6.53 20.12
C GLY A 177 -9.83 6.19 18.71
N ALA A 178 -10.23 4.95 18.45
CA ALA A 178 -10.78 4.51 17.16
C ALA A 178 -12.28 4.83 16.96
N LEU A 179 -13.06 4.96 18.04
CA LEU A 179 -14.53 5.13 17.94
C LEU A 179 -15.01 6.52 18.33
N ILE A 180 -14.28 7.23 19.19
CA ILE A 180 -14.66 8.56 19.66
C ILE A 180 -13.81 9.57 18.90
N PRO A 181 -14.42 10.37 18.00
CA PRO A 181 -13.68 11.40 17.29
C PRO A 181 -13.22 12.46 18.27
N GLN A 182 -11.91 12.62 18.39
CA GLN A 182 -11.28 13.66 19.19
C GLN A 182 -10.77 14.74 18.23
N PHE A 183 -11.48 15.87 18.22
CA PHE A 183 -11.10 17.04 17.41
C PHE A 183 -10.16 17.91 18.24
N ALA A 184 -8.85 17.68 18.14
CA ALA A 184 -7.85 18.60 18.63
C ALA A 184 -7.43 19.51 17.46
N LEU A 185 -7.94 20.74 17.42
CA LEU A 185 -7.61 21.71 16.37
C LEU A 185 -6.31 22.44 16.73
N ASP A 186 -5.20 21.70 16.79
CA ASP A 186 -3.86 22.26 16.99
C ASP A 186 -3.05 22.17 15.68
N ARG A 187 -2.07 23.05 15.48
CA ARG A 187 -1.28 23.10 14.23
C ARG A 187 -0.62 21.76 13.92
N ASP A 188 -0.17 21.06 14.95
CA ASP A 188 0.49 19.76 14.81
C ASP A 188 -0.52 18.66 14.42
N HIS A 189 -1.77 18.73 14.91
CA HIS A 189 -2.83 17.78 14.55
C HIS A 189 -3.44 18.05 13.17
N ALA A 190 -3.33 19.28 12.65
CA ALA A 190 -3.80 19.65 11.32
C ALA A 190 -2.80 19.28 10.21
N MET A 191 -1.52 19.08 10.55
CA MET A 191 -0.47 18.64 9.62
C MET A 191 -0.19 17.13 9.68
N ALA A 192 -0.78 16.43 10.66
CA ALA A 192 -0.75 14.97 10.80
C ALA A 192 -1.84 14.30 9.96
#